data_AF-A0A951QNC7-F1
#
_entry.id   AF-A0A951QNC7-F1
#
_cell.length_a   1.000
_cell.length_b   1.000
_cell.length_c   1.000
_cell.angle_alpha   90.00
_cell.angle_beta   90.00
_cell.angle_gamma   90.00
#
_symmetry.space_group_name_H-M   'P 1'
#
loop_
_entity.id
_entity.type
_entity.pdbx_description
1 polymer ?
#
loop_
_entity_poly.entity_id
_entity_poly.type
_entity_poly.pdbx_seq_one_letter_code
_entity_poly.pdbx_strand_id
1 'polypeptide(L)'
;MYSTRYLETTGVTYLLRDWLTQRVNAEALIWLDEKRELISSGANLRVFFTAFSLVPSYTGKQNLELAPQDLQAASTLRKNWFPGHWTVDQAARTLLVLALPKDSPEKYLHTLDQVFTTADIGELVALYQALPLLPEPERLQKRAAEGVRSNMTAVFNAIALRNPYPAEYFDNLAWNQMVLKALFVGSPLLIYGLDARMNPELLRMLLDYADERKAASRPVSLELWRLVEIGGGDLETWRNN
;
A
#
# COMPACT_ATOMS: atom_id res chain seq x y z
N MET A 1 -23.19 -0.04 8.68
CA MET A 1 -21.89 -0.11 7.96
C MET A 1 -21.16 1.24 7.95
N TYR A 2 -21.85 2.38 7.71
CA TYR A 2 -21.24 3.72 7.79
C TYR A 2 -20.62 4.08 9.15
N SER A 3 -21.26 3.71 10.27
CA SER A 3 -20.79 4.06 11.61
C SER A 3 -19.45 3.38 11.99
N THR A 4 -19.24 2.12 11.62
CA THR A 4 -17.99 1.39 11.92
C THR A 4 -16.80 1.93 11.11
N ARG A 5 -16.94 2.10 9.78
CA ARG A 5 -15.87 2.67 8.93
C ARG A 5 -15.51 4.11 9.30
N TYR A 6 -16.50 4.90 9.76
CA TYR A 6 -16.25 6.26 10.24
C TYR A 6 -15.41 6.27 11.54
N LEU A 7 -15.73 5.39 12.49
CA LEU A 7 -14.97 5.23 13.73
C LEU A 7 -13.54 4.72 13.45
N GLU A 8 -13.38 3.77 12.53
CA GLU A 8 -12.06 3.30 12.07
C GLU A 8 -11.24 4.45 11.47
N THR A 9 -11.82 5.25 10.57
CA THR A 9 -11.13 6.37 9.92
C THR A 9 -10.69 7.44 10.95
N THR A 10 -11.56 7.73 11.92
CA THR A 10 -11.27 8.69 12.99
C THR A 10 -10.15 8.17 13.90
N GLY A 11 -10.20 6.89 14.27
CA GLY A 11 -9.15 6.23 15.06
C GLY A 11 -7.81 6.19 14.33
N VAL A 12 -7.80 5.85 13.03
CA VAL A 12 -6.59 5.84 12.19
C VAL A 12 -5.96 7.23 12.11
N THR A 13 -6.79 8.25 11.92
CA THR A 13 -6.36 9.66 11.86
C THR A 13 -5.72 10.09 13.19
N TYR A 14 -6.32 9.73 14.32
CA TYR A 14 -5.76 10.00 15.64
C TYR A 14 -4.42 9.28 15.85
N LEU A 15 -4.35 7.99 15.52
CA LEU A 15 -3.15 7.17 15.70
C LEU A 15 -1.98 7.68 14.84
N LEU A 16 -2.23 8.00 13.57
CA LEU A 16 -1.21 8.60 12.70
C LEU A 16 -0.69 9.93 13.27
N ARG A 17 -1.60 10.78 13.78
CA ARG A 17 -1.20 12.06 14.38
C ARG A 17 -0.39 11.87 15.67
N ASP A 18 -0.76 10.88 16.50
CA ASP A 18 -0.01 10.55 17.72
C ASP A 18 1.42 10.13 17.40
N TRP A 19 1.61 9.23 16.44
CA TRP A 19 2.95 8.83 15.98
C TRP A 19 3.77 10.01 15.46
N LEU A 20 3.14 10.91 14.69
CA LEU A 20 3.82 12.09 14.17
C LEU A 20 4.24 13.04 15.30
N THR A 21 3.42 13.19 16.35
CA THR A 21 3.74 14.05 17.51
C THR A 21 5.04 13.64 18.19
N GLN A 22 5.40 12.35 18.14
CA GLN A 22 6.63 11.82 18.72
C GLN A 22 7.85 11.97 17.79
N ARG A 23 7.65 12.33 16.52
CA ARG A 23 8.67 12.25 15.46
C ARG A 23 8.96 13.55 14.73
N VAL A 24 8.15 14.59 14.92
CA VAL A 24 8.35 15.92 14.34
C VAL A 24 8.35 17.01 15.42
N ASN A 25 8.88 18.19 15.08
CA ASN A 25 8.83 19.34 15.98
C ASN A 25 7.43 19.98 16.04
N ALA A 26 7.21 20.87 17.00
CA ALA A 26 5.92 21.52 17.20
C ALA A 26 5.46 22.35 15.99
N GLU A 27 6.38 23.01 15.29
CA GLU A 27 6.08 23.82 14.10
C GLU A 27 5.51 22.97 12.97
N ALA A 28 6.15 21.83 12.68
CA ALA A 28 5.69 20.88 11.67
C ALA A 28 4.32 20.27 12.02
N LEU A 29 4.08 19.99 13.31
CA LEU A 29 2.79 19.46 13.77
C LEU A 29 1.67 20.50 13.63
N ILE A 30 1.92 21.75 14.05
CA ILE A 30 0.97 22.87 13.89
C ILE A 30 0.65 23.07 12.41
N TRP A 31 1.68 23.15 11.56
CA TRP A 31 1.48 23.28 10.12
C TRP A 31 0.62 22.15 9.55
N LEU A 32 0.88 20.90 9.95
CA LEU A 32 0.14 19.75 9.46
C LEU A 32 -1.34 19.81 9.89
N ASP A 33 -1.61 20.16 11.15
CA ASP A 33 -2.97 20.30 11.66
C ASP A 33 -3.74 21.44 10.97
N GLU A 34 -3.11 22.60 10.78
CA GLU A 34 -3.69 23.71 10.03
C GLU A 34 -4.04 23.29 8.58
N LYS A 35 -3.14 22.57 7.89
CA LYS A 35 -3.43 22.09 6.53
C LYS A 35 -4.57 21.08 6.53
N ARG A 36 -4.62 20.17 7.49
CA ARG A 36 -5.73 19.20 7.61
C ARG A 36 -7.06 19.90 7.82
N GLU A 37 -7.12 20.90 8.68
CA GLU A 37 -8.34 21.68 8.93
C GLU A 37 -8.79 22.40 7.65
N LEU A 38 -7.88 23.11 6.97
CA LEU A 38 -8.18 23.77 5.69
C LEU A 38 -8.68 22.79 4.63
N ILE A 39 -8.03 21.63 4.48
CA ILE A 39 -8.43 20.61 3.50
C ILE A 39 -9.82 20.05 3.84
N SER A 40 -10.04 19.69 5.11
CA SER A 40 -11.30 19.10 5.56
C SER A 40 -12.48 20.07 5.49
N SER A 41 -12.24 21.37 5.61
CA SER A 41 -13.25 22.42 5.46
C SER A 41 -13.53 22.81 4.00
N GLY A 42 -12.94 22.09 3.03
CA GLY A 42 -13.22 22.28 1.61
C GLY A 42 -12.44 23.43 0.98
N ALA A 43 -11.25 23.76 1.48
CA ALA A 43 -10.35 24.70 0.81
C ALA A 43 -10.06 24.28 -0.64
N ASN A 44 -9.60 25.25 -1.44
CA ASN A 44 -9.20 25.00 -2.82
C ASN A 44 -8.21 23.83 -2.91
N LEU A 45 -8.41 22.92 -3.87
CA LEU A 45 -7.60 21.71 -4.02
C LEU A 45 -6.09 22.00 -4.18
N ARG A 46 -5.72 23.19 -4.67
CA ARG A 46 -4.33 23.65 -4.70
C ARG A 46 -3.67 23.66 -3.32
N VAL A 47 -4.42 23.91 -2.25
CA VAL A 47 -3.94 23.83 -0.86
C VAL A 47 -3.50 22.40 -0.54
N PHE A 48 -4.31 21.40 -0.89
CA PHE A 48 -3.93 20.00 -0.75
C PHE A 48 -2.65 19.69 -1.53
N PHE A 49 -2.62 19.97 -2.84
CA PHE A 49 -1.45 19.66 -3.67
C PHE A 49 -0.16 20.31 -3.14
N THR A 50 -0.24 21.59 -2.78
CA THR A 50 0.92 22.31 -2.23
C THR A 50 1.36 21.73 -0.91
N ALA A 51 0.43 21.42 0.00
CA ALA A 51 0.76 20.80 1.28
C ALA A 51 1.36 19.41 1.09
N PHE A 52 0.75 18.58 0.24
CA PHE A 52 1.15 17.20 -0.01
C PHE A 52 2.59 17.08 -0.53
N SER A 53 2.99 17.99 -1.43
CA SER A 53 4.36 18.06 -1.94
C SER A 53 5.34 18.69 -0.94
N LEU A 54 4.88 19.61 -0.08
CA LEU A 54 5.72 20.24 0.94
C LEU A 54 5.95 19.38 2.19
N VAL A 55 5.18 18.31 2.41
CA VAL A 55 5.27 17.45 3.63
C VAL A 55 6.73 17.15 4.02
N PRO A 56 7.61 16.63 3.14
CA PRO A 56 8.96 16.26 3.55
C PRO A 56 9.81 17.44 4.03
N SER A 57 9.53 18.66 3.56
CA SER A 57 10.24 19.87 3.99
C SER A 57 9.91 20.27 5.42
N TYR A 58 8.73 19.87 5.92
CA TYR A 58 8.31 20.12 7.30
C TYR A 58 8.60 18.93 8.22
N THR A 59 8.36 17.71 7.74
CA THR A 59 8.37 16.52 8.61
C THR A 59 9.69 15.72 8.53
N GLY A 60 10.47 15.90 7.47
CA GLY A 60 11.56 15.00 7.11
C GLY A 60 11.06 13.65 6.58
N LYS A 61 12.00 12.77 6.24
CA LYS A 61 11.78 11.43 5.63
C LYS A 61 12.37 10.27 6.44
N GLN A 62 12.69 10.52 7.71
CA GLN A 62 13.19 9.50 8.64
C GLN A 62 12.15 8.40 8.84
N ASN A 63 12.60 7.21 9.26
CA ASN A 63 11.70 6.11 9.59
C ASN A 63 10.79 6.50 10.76
N LEU A 64 9.54 6.02 10.72
CA LEU A 64 8.58 6.26 11.80
C LEU A 64 8.93 5.48 13.08
N GLU A 65 9.70 4.39 12.94
CA GLU A 65 10.22 3.57 14.04
C GLU A 65 9.12 3.13 15.02
N LEU A 66 8.08 2.50 14.49
CA LEU A 66 6.92 2.05 15.27
C LEU A 66 7.29 0.89 16.20
N ALA A 67 6.91 0.99 17.46
CA ALA A 67 7.06 -0.08 18.44
C ALA A 67 6.02 -1.19 18.19
N PRO A 68 6.21 -2.41 18.74
CA PRO A 68 5.24 -3.50 18.59
C PRO A 68 3.81 -3.13 19.02
N GLN A 69 3.68 -2.31 20.06
CA GLN A 69 2.39 -1.80 20.54
C GLN A 69 1.68 -0.87 19.54
N ASP A 70 2.44 -0.07 18.80
CA ASP A 70 1.90 0.80 17.74
C ASP A 70 1.36 -0.05 16.59
N LEU A 71 2.10 -1.08 16.18
CA LEU A 71 1.66 -2.02 15.15
C LEU A 71 0.43 -2.81 15.59
N GLN A 72 0.34 -3.16 16.88
CA GLN A 72 -0.85 -3.79 17.44
C GLN A 72 -2.06 -2.84 17.40
N ALA A 73 -1.90 -1.58 17.79
CA ALA A 73 -2.95 -0.56 17.70
C ALA A 73 -3.41 -0.36 16.26
N ALA A 74 -2.47 -0.29 15.31
CA ALA A 74 -2.76 -0.21 13.89
C ALA A 74 -3.63 -1.38 13.42
N SER A 75 -3.23 -2.62 13.76
CA SER A 75 -3.96 -3.84 13.37
C SER A 75 -5.36 -3.96 14.00
N THR A 76 -5.57 -3.33 15.15
CA THR A 76 -6.87 -3.28 15.84
C THR A 76 -7.82 -2.30 15.15
N LEU A 77 -7.31 -1.14 14.70
CA LEU A 77 -8.10 -0.16 13.96
C LEU A 77 -8.42 -0.61 12.54
N ARG A 78 -7.45 -1.24 11.87
CA ARG A 78 -7.62 -1.82 10.54
C ARG A 78 -6.97 -3.17 10.49
N LYS A 79 -7.80 -4.22 10.38
CA LYS A 79 -7.33 -5.60 10.28
C LYS A 79 -6.23 -5.71 9.22
N ASN A 80 -5.11 -6.32 9.59
CA ASN A 80 -3.94 -6.57 8.74
C ASN A 80 -3.20 -5.33 8.23
N TRP A 81 -3.51 -4.13 8.73
CA TRP A 81 -2.72 -2.95 8.42
C TRP A 81 -1.34 -3.03 9.08
N PHE A 82 -0.29 -2.83 8.30
CA PHE A 82 1.10 -2.92 8.78
C PHE A 82 1.95 -1.74 8.26
N PRO A 83 2.00 -0.61 9.00
CA PRO A 83 2.81 0.56 8.63
C PRO A 83 4.26 0.52 9.15
N GLY A 84 4.77 -0.63 9.60
CA GLY A 84 6.09 -0.71 10.28
C GLY A 84 7.31 -0.35 9.43
N HIS A 85 7.15 -0.17 8.12
CA HIS A 85 8.20 0.24 7.19
C HIS A 85 8.00 1.68 6.69
N TRP A 86 7.03 2.40 7.23
CA TRP A 86 6.72 3.76 6.78
C TRP A 86 7.72 4.78 7.30
N THR A 87 7.90 5.84 6.51
CA THR A 87 8.59 7.06 6.92
C THR A 87 7.62 8.09 7.46
N VAL A 88 8.16 9.10 8.16
CA VAL A 88 7.37 10.19 8.74
C VAL A 88 6.60 10.96 7.67
N ASP A 89 7.19 11.26 6.51
CA ASP A 89 6.49 11.95 5.41
C ASP A 89 5.36 11.11 4.81
N GLN A 90 5.51 9.78 4.75
CA GLN A 90 4.44 8.89 4.28
C GLN A 90 3.25 8.92 5.23
N ALA A 91 3.46 8.82 6.54
CA ALA A 91 2.40 8.93 7.54
C ALA A 91 1.69 10.30 7.50
N ALA A 92 2.44 11.39 7.38
CA ALA A 92 1.87 12.74 7.26
C ALA A 92 1.09 12.94 5.95
N ARG A 93 1.59 12.42 4.83
CA ARG A 93 0.86 12.40 3.54
C ARG A 93 -0.43 11.61 3.63
N THR A 94 -0.41 10.42 4.22
CA THR A 94 -1.62 9.62 4.46
C THR A 94 -2.62 10.42 5.31
N LEU A 95 -2.15 11.13 6.34
CA LEU A 95 -3.00 11.96 7.18
C LEU A 95 -3.67 13.11 6.40
N LEU A 96 -2.96 13.73 5.44
CA LEU A 96 -3.54 14.73 4.53
C LEU A 96 -4.57 14.14 3.57
N VAL A 97 -4.30 12.96 3.00
CA VAL A 97 -5.24 12.28 2.09
C VAL A 97 -6.51 11.88 2.83
N LEU A 98 -6.39 11.42 4.08
CA LEU A 98 -7.53 11.11 4.93
C LEU A 98 -8.34 12.35 5.34
N ALA A 99 -7.76 13.56 5.24
CA ALA A 99 -8.46 14.81 5.49
C ALA A 99 -9.30 15.30 4.29
N LEU A 100 -9.15 14.71 3.10
CA LEU A 100 -9.95 15.07 1.93
C LEU A 100 -11.46 14.93 2.24
N PRO A 101 -12.31 15.90 1.81
CA PRO A 101 -13.74 15.83 2.01
C PRO A 101 -14.37 14.58 1.41
N LYS A 102 -15.30 13.96 2.15
CA LYS A 102 -15.95 12.68 1.79
C LYS A 102 -17.45 12.83 1.55
N ASP A 103 -17.93 14.06 1.38
CA ASP A 103 -19.36 14.38 1.28
C ASP A 103 -20.02 13.79 0.02
N SER A 104 -19.22 13.55 -1.02
CA SER A 104 -19.64 12.88 -2.25
C SER A 104 -18.57 11.89 -2.69
N PRO A 105 -18.90 10.59 -2.81
CA PRO A 105 -17.98 9.58 -3.33
C PRO A 105 -17.41 9.93 -4.71
N GLU A 106 -18.21 10.50 -5.60
CA GLU A 106 -17.80 10.87 -6.97
C GLU A 106 -16.78 12.00 -6.96
N LYS A 107 -17.02 13.05 -6.16
CA LYS A 107 -16.06 14.15 -6.00
C LYS A 107 -14.78 13.66 -5.33
N TYR A 108 -14.90 12.85 -4.27
CA TYR A 108 -13.76 12.26 -3.58
C TYR A 108 -12.88 11.46 -4.54
N LEU A 109 -13.48 10.54 -5.31
CA LEU A 109 -12.75 9.72 -6.26
C LEU A 109 -12.15 10.54 -7.40
N HIS A 110 -12.84 11.56 -7.90
CA HIS A 110 -12.29 12.46 -8.90
C HIS A 110 -11.07 13.21 -8.37
N THR A 111 -11.15 13.76 -7.15
CA THR A 111 -10.01 14.41 -6.50
C THR A 111 -8.86 13.44 -6.30
N LEU A 112 -9.13 12.25 -5.77
CA LEU A 112 -8.12 11.23 -5.55
C LEU A 112 -7.44 10.82 -6.87
N ASP A 113 -8.20 10.70 -7.96
CA ASP A 113 -7.68 10.42 -9.30
C ASP A 113 -6.69 11.48 -9.79
N GLN A 114 -7.02 12.77 -9.58
CA GLN A 114 -6.11 13.88 -9.88
C GLN A 114 -4.83 13.79 -9.03
N VAL A 115 -4.96 13.46 -7.74
CA VAL A 115 -3.82 13.31 -6.82
C VAL A 115 -2.87 12.21 -7.27
N PHE A 116 -3.38 11.02 -7.63
CA PHE A 116 -2.53 9.96 -8.17
C PHE A 116 -1.88 10.33 -9.50
N THR A 117 -2.59 11.05 -10.37
CA THR A 117 -2.11 11.37 -11.72
C THR A 117 -0.94 12.36 -11.71
N THR A 118 -0.90 13.29 -10.76
CA THR A 118 0.16 14.30 -10.66
C THR A 118 1.26 13.95 -9.66
N ALA A 119 1.13 12.84 -8.94
CA ALA A 119 2.02 12.48 -7.85
C ALA A 119 3.43 12.10 -8.33
N ASP A 120 4.44 12.56 -7.60
CA ASP A 120 5.81 12.03 -7.74
C ASP A 120 5.93 10.61 -7.16
N ILE A 121 7.12 10.00 -7.26
CA ILE A 121 7.34 8.61 -6.80
C ILE A 121 7.09 8.47 -5.30
N GLY A 122 7.54 9.41 -4.46
CA GLY A 122 7.37 9.34 -3.01
C GLY A 122 5.93 9.57 -2.57
N GLU A 123 5.24 10.44 -3.29
CA GLU A 123 3.81 10.69 -3.17
C GLU A 123 2.99 9.45 -3.56
N LEU A 124 3.29 8.81 -4.70
CA LEU A 124 2.66 7.57 -5.13
C LEU A 124 2.86 6.44 -4.11
N VAL A 125 4.06 6.29 -3.56
CA VAL A 125 4.34 5.28 -2.51
C VAL A 125 3.40 5.48 -1.32
N ALA A 126 3.29 6.71 -0.79
CA ALA A 126 2.38 7.00 0.31
C ALA A 126 0.90 6.74 -0.05
N LEU A 127 0.48 7.09 -1.26
CA LEU A 127 -0.89 6.89 -1.74
C LEU A 127 -1.25 5.40 -1.88
N TYR A 128 -0.37 4.59 -2.46
CA TYR A 128 -0.61 3.15 -2.62
C TYR A 128 -0.59 2.40 -1.28
N GLN A 129 0.33 2.76 -0.38
CA GLN A 129 0.35 2.23 0.98
C GLN A 129 -0.92 2.59 1.77
N ALA A 130 -1.54 3.73 1.48
CA ALA A 130 -2.75 4.20 2.16
C ALA A 130 -4.05 3.54 1.67
N LEU A 131 -4.06 2.83 0.54
CA LEU A 131 -5.29 2.24 -0.03
C LEU A 131 -6.17 1.45 0.96
N PRO A 132 -5.64 0.63 1.88
CA PRO A 132 -6.45 -0.07 2.89
C PRO A 132 -7.27 0.84 3.81
N LEU A 133 -6.89 2.11 3.90
CA LEU A 133 -7.45 3.13 4.81
C LEU A 133 -8.39 4.09 4.08
N LEU A 134 -8.38 4.09 2.74
CA LEU A 134 -9.19 5.01 1.95
C LEU A 134 -10.65 4.54 1.85
N PRO A 135 -11.62 5.47 1.82
CA PRO A 135 -13.01 5.14 1.54
C PRO A 135 -13.19 4.61 0.10
N GLU A 136 -14.34 3.99 -0.15
CA GLU A 136 -14.67 3.38 -1.45
C GLU A 136 -13.65 2.35 -1.97
N PRO A 137 -13.07 1.47 -1.13
CA PRO A 137 -12.00 0.58 -1.55
C PRO A 137 -12.43 -0.36 -2.68
N GLU A 138 -13.71 -0.72 -2.77
CA GLU A 138 -14.24 -1.52 -3.87
C GLU A 138 -14.06 -0.83 -5.25
N ARG A 139 -14.03 0.51 -5.27
CA ARG A 139 -13.90 1.35 -6.48
C ARG A 139 -12.45 1.67 -6.84
N LEU A 140 -11.48 1.36 -5.98
CA LEU A 140 -10.05 1.68 -6.18
C LEU A 140 -9.28 0.57 -6.92
N GLN A 141 -9.93 -0.52 -7.33
CA GLN A 141 -9.29 -1.67 -7.98
C GLN A 141 -8.49 -1.30 -9.23
N LYS A 142 -9.06 -0.45 -10.10
CA LYS A 142 -8.36 0.02 -11.31
C LYS A 142 -7.10 0.81 -10.98
N ARG A 143 -7.16 1.64 -9.92
CA ARG A 143 -6.02 2.42 -9.46
C ARG A 143 -4.94 1.52 -8.87
N ALA A 144 -5.31 0.58 -8.01
CA ALA A 144 -4.39 -0.41 -7.47
C ALA A 144 -3.72 -1.26 -8.58
N ALA A 145 -4.46 -1.68 -9.61
CA ALA A 145 -3.92 -2.38 -10.76
C ALA A 145 -2.94 -1.52 -11.60
N GLU A 146 -3.08 -0.20 -11.60
CA GLU A 146 -2.09 0.71 -12.19
C GLU A 146 -0.79 0.73 -11.40
N GLY A 147 -0.86 0.79 -10.07
CA GLY A 147 0.31 0.68 -9.18
C GLY A 147 1.07 -0.62 -9.42
N VAL A 148 0.35 -1.74 -9.59
CA VAL A 148 0.95 -3.03 -9.93
C VAL A 148 1.61 -3.00 -11.30
N ARG A 149 1.05 -2.30 -12.30
CA ARG A 149 1.63 -2.20 -13.65
C ARG A 149 2.83 -1.25 -13.74
N SER A 150 3.03 -0.37 -12.76
CA SER A 150 4.16 0.57 -12.73
C SER A 150 5.51 -0.13 -12.89
N ASN A 151 6.40 0.42 -13.72
CA ASN A 151 7.78 -0.06 -13.87
C ASN A 151 8.68 0.38 -12.70
N MET A 152 8.19 1.22 -11.79
CA MET A 152 8.94 1.70 -10.64
C MET A 152 8.78 0.70 -9.49
N THR A 153 9.86 -0.01 -9.13
CA THR A 153 9.84 -1.02 -8.07
C THR A 153 9.33 -0.47 -6.73
N ALA A 154 9.62 0.79 -6.40
CA ALA A 154 9.10 1.43 -5.18
C ALA A 154 7.56 1.52 -5.18
N VAL A 155 6.96 1.92 -6.30
CA VAL A 155 5.50 2.04 -6.45
C VAL A 155 4.84 0.66 -6.45
N PHE A 156 5.44 -0.31 -7.17
CA PHE A 156 4.98 -1.69 -7.14
C PHE A 156 5.02 -2.26 -5.72
N ASN A 157 6.11 -2.04 -4.98
CA ASN A 157 6.25 -2.54 -3.61
C ASN A 157 5.24 -1.91 -2.65
N ALA A 158 4.91 -0.63 -2.83
CA ALA A 158 3.92 0.07 -2.01
C ALA A 158 2.51 -0.56 -2.07
N ILE A 159 2.13 -1.09 -3.24
CA ILE A 159 0.86 -1.80 -3.41
C ILE A 159 0.96 -3.29 -3.06
N ALA A 160 2.06 -3.96 -3.41
CA ALA A 160 2.15 -5.41 -3.28
C ALA A 160 2.56 -5.88 -1.87
N LEU A 161 3.47 -5.16 -1.21
CA LEU A 161 4.13 -5.64 0.01
C LEU A 161 3.47 -5.09 1.26
N ARG A 162 3.22 -5.97 2.24
CA ARG A 162 2.67 -5.64 3.56
C ARG A 162 1.40 -4.77 3.48
N ASN A 163 0.66 -4.93 2.39
CA ASN A 163 -0.54 -4.18 2.08
C ASN A 163 -1.69 -5.20 1.93
N PRO A 164 -2.73 -5.14 2.77
CA PRO A 164 -3.84 -6.10 2.69
C PRO A 164 -4.78 -5.86 1.50
N TYR A 165 -4.72 -4.68 0.86
CA TYR A 165 -5.68 -4.28 -0.15
C TYR A 165 -5.75 -5.26 -1.35
N PRO A 166 -4.63 -5.70 -1.97
CA PRO A 166 -4.71 -6.67 -3.08
C PRO A 166 -5.39 -7.99 -2.70
N ALA A 167 -5.13 -8.50 -1.50
CA ALA A 167 -5.69 -9.77 -1.04
C ALA A 167 -7.21 -9.69 -0.81
N GLU A 168 -7.71 -8.50 -0.48
CA GLU A 168 -9.12 -8.27 -0.22
C GLU A 168 -9.91 -7.92 -1.49
N TYR A 169 -9.31 -7.18 -2.43
CA TYR A 169 -10.05 -6.55 -3.54
C TYR A 169 -9.66 -7.01 -4.94
N PHE A 170 -8.50 -7.65 -5.15
CA PHE A 170 -8.18 -8.15 -6.48
C PHE A 170 -8.92 -9.43 -6.79
N ASP A 171 -9.36 -9.56 -8.04
CA ASP A 171 -9.69 -10.85 -8.63
C ASP A 171 -8.45 -11.76 -8.74
N ASN A 172 -8.66 -13.02 -9.12
CA ASN A 172 -7.57 -13.98 -9.23
C ASN A 172 -6.54 -13.58 -10.32
N LEU A 173 -6.99 -12.97 -11.42
CA LEU A 173 -6.08 -12.62 -12.51
C LEU A 173 -5.11 -11.51 -12.09
N ALA A 174 -5.63 -10.39 -11.58
CA ALA A 174 -4.83 -9.26 -11.13
C ALA A 174 -3.87 -9.67 -9.99
N TRP A 175 -4.34 -10.55 -9.11
CA TRP A 175 -3.52 -11.11 -8.05
C TRP A 175 -2.40 -12.00 -8.55
N ASN A 176 -2.69 -12.95 -9.44
CA ASN A 176 -1.69 -13.86 -9.98
C ASN A 176 -0.59 -13.07 -10.73
N GLN A 177 -1.00 -12.06 -11.50
CA GLN A 177 -0.08 -11.15 -12.20
C GLN A 177 0.79 -10.33 -11.24
N MET A 178 0.22 -9.85 -10.12
CA MET A 178 0.99 -9.14 -9.10
C MET A 178 2.05 -10.04 -8.44
N VAL A 179 1.68 -11.27 -8.05
CA VAL A 179 2.61 -12.23 -7.43
C VAL A 179 3.72 -12.61 -8.40
N LEU A 180 3.38 -12.94 -9.65
CA LEU A 180 4.38 -13.26 -10.67
C LEU A 180 5.31 -12.07 -10.94
N LYS A 181 4.76 -10.85 -10.99
CA LYS A 181 5.55 -9.64 -11.15
C LYS A 181 6.53 -9.43 -10.00
N ALA A 182 6.14 -9.72 -8.75
CA ALA A 182 7.04 -9.59 -7.60
C ALA A 182 8.32 -10.41 -7.78
N LEU A 183 8.17 -11.66 -8.24
CA LEU A 183 9.30 -12.53 -8.58
C LEU A 183 10.12 -11.97 -9.75
N PHE A 184 9.44 -11.50 -10.80
CA PHE A 184 10.10 -10.96 -11.99
C PHE A 184 10.99 -9.75 -11.68
N VAL A 185 10.51 -8.83 -10.83
CA VAL A 185 11.27 -7.62 -10.45
C VAL A 185 12.21 -7.85 -9.25
N GLY A 186 12.28 -9.07 -8.72
CA GLY A 186 13.13 -9.43 -7.59
C GLY A 186 12.71 -8.77 -6.26
N SER A 187 11.42 -8.47 -6.10
CA SER A 187 10.89 -7.93 -4.85
C SER A 187 10.71 -9.04 -3.80
N PRO A 188 10.87 -8.74 -2.49
CA PRO A 188 10.56 -9.69 -1.43
C PRO A 188 9.11 -10.17 -1.50
N LEU A 189 8.83 -11.43 -1.17
CA LEU A 189 7.45 -11.95 -1.13
C LEU A 189 6.71 -11.66 0.18
N LEU A 190 6.84 -10.44 0.69
CA LEU A 190 6.13 -9.98 1.89
C LEU A 190 4.67 -9.59 1.57
N ILE A 191 3.99 -10.38 0.74
CA ILE A 191 2.64 -10.14 0.24
C ILE A 191 1.64 -10.72 1.25
N TYR A 192 0.72 -9.88 1.73
CA TYR A 192 -0.30 -10.32 2.69
C TYR A 192 -1.29 -11.28 2.01
N GLY A 193 -1.62 -12.41 2.64
CA GLY A 193 -2.61 -13.36 2.13
C GLY A 193 -2.09 -14.31 1.04
N LEU A 194 -0.78 -14.36 0.83
CA LEU A 194 -0.14 -15.16 -0.23
C LEU A 194 -0.60 -16.62 -0.22
N ASP A 195 -0.40 -17.31 0.90
CA ASP A 195 -0.74 -18.72 1.07
C ASP A 195 -2.24 -18.99 0.88
N ALA A 196 -3.09 -18.15 1.48
CA ALA A 196 -4.55 -18.31 1.44
C ALA A 196 -5.15 -18.06 0.05
N ARG A 197 -4.45 -17.30 -0.80
CA ARG A 197 -4.88 -16.93 -2.15
C ARG A 197 -4.15 -17.73 -3.23
N MET A 198 -3.32 -18.71 -2.86
CA MET A 198 -2.77 -19.66 -3.81
C MET A 198 -3.91 -20.38 -4.53
N ASN A 199 -3.75 -20.53 -5.85
CA ASN A 199 -4.75 -21.12 -6.71
C ASN A 199 -4.09 -21.87 -7.88
N PRO A 200 -4.79 -22.80 -8.55
CA PRO A 200 -4.20 -23.63 -9.60
C PRO A 200 -3.60 -22.84 -10.75
N GLU A 201 -4.21 -21.72 -11.14
CA GLU A 201 -3.70 -20.87 -12.21
C GLU A 201 -2.41 -20.15 -11.81
N LEU A 202 -2.32 -19.66 -10.56
CA LEU A 202 -1.09 -19.10 -10.04
C LEU A 202 0.03 -20.15 -10.01
N LEU A 203 -0.27 -21.36 -9.52
CA LEU A 203 0.70 -22.46 -9.50
C LEU A 203 1.23 -22.75 -10.91
N ARG A 204 0.33 -22.83 -11.89
CA ARG A 204 0.71 -23.01 -13.30
C ARG A 204 1.63 -21.90 -13.80
N MET A 205 1.25 -20.64 -13.57
CA MET A 205 2.07 -19.48 -13.96
C MET A 205 3.47 -19.48 -13.29
N LEU A 206 3.57 -19.94 -12.04
CA LEU A 206 4.84 -20.04 -11.33
C LEU A 206 5.74 -21.14 -11.90
N LEU A 207 5.15 -22.29 -12.26
CA LEU A 207 5.87 -23.39 -12.92
C LEU A 207 6.36 -22.97 -14.31
N ASP A 208 5.49 -22.37 -15.13
CA ASP A 208 5.85 -21.83 -16.45
C ASP A 208 7.02 -20.84 -16.33
N TYR A 209 6.98 -19.93 -15.34
CA TYR A 209 8.06 -18.99 -15.10
C TYR A 209 9.36 -19.66 -14.63
N ALA A 210 9.28 -20.73 -13.82
CA ALA A 210 10.47 -21.48 -13.44
C ALA A 210 11.13 -22.15 -14.65
N ASP A 211 10.33 -22.72 -15.55
CA ASP A 211 10.82 -23.34 -16.80
C ASP A 211 11.45 -22.31 -17.74
N GLU A 212 10.82 -21.14 -17.90
CA GLU A 212 11.40 -20.02 -18.67
C GLU A 212 12.77 -19.59 -18.10
N ARG A 213 12.90 -19.54 -16.77
CA ARG A 213 14.17 -19.20 -16.11
C ARG A 213 15.22 -20.27 -16.35
N LYS A 214 14.88 -21.55 -16.19
CA LYS A 214 15.77 -22.70 -16.45
C LYS A 214 16.24 -22.72 -17.91
N ALA A 215 15.31 -22.60 -18.87
CA ALA A 215 15.62 -22.55 -20.30
C ALA A 215 16.56 -21.40 -20.66
N ALA A 216 16.45 -20.27 -19.96
CA ALA A 216 17.36 -19.13 -20.09
C ALA A 216 18.68 -19.26 -19.29
N SER A 217 18.95 -20.40 -18.66
CA SER A 217 20.10 -20.63 -17.76
C SER A 217 20.19 -19.61 -16.61
N ARG A 218 19.03 -19.14 -16.12
CA ARG A 218 18.93 -18.20 -14.99
C ARG A 218 18.50 -18.96 -13.74
N PRO A 219 19.02 -18.60 -12.55
CA PRO A 219 18.63 -19.26 -11.31
C PRO A 219 17.15 -18.98 -11.00
N VAL A 220 16.50 -19.99 -10.41
CA VAL A 220 15.15 -19.92 -9.85
C VAL A 220 15.26 -19.62 -8.36
N SER A 221 14.49 -18.64 -7.86
CA SER A 221 14.57 -18.24 -6.45
C SER A 221 13.98 -19.31 -5.52
N LEU A 222 14.54 -19.43 -4.31
CA LEU A 222 13.98 -20.32 -3.28
C LEU A 222 12.55 -19.89 -2.88
N GLU A 223 12.28 -18.58 -2.92
CA GLU A 223 10.94 -18.03 -2.70
C GLU A 223 9.91 -18.55 -3.71
N LEU A 224 10.30 -18.73 -4.99
CA LEU A 224 9.41 -19.34 -5.99
C LEU A 224 9.09 -20.79 -5.61
N TRP A 225 10.10 -21.59 -5.27
CA TRP A 225 9.88 -23.00 -4.92
C TRP A 225 9.00 -23.17 -3.68
N ARG A 226 9.14 -22.28 -2.70
CA ARG A 226 8.24 -22.25 -1.55
C ARG A 226 6.78 -22.02 -1.97
N LEU A 227 6.52 -21.16 -2.95
CA LEU A 227 5.16 -20.95 -3.45
C LEU A 227 4.60 -22.17 -4.18
N VAL A 228 5.44 -22.86 -4.95
CA VAL A 228 5.06 -24.12 -5.63
C VAL A 228 4.64 -25.16 -4.60
N GLU A 229 5.41 -25.30 -3.51
CA GLU A 229 5.09 -26.21 -2.41
C GLU A 229 3.75 -25.87 -1.74
N ILE A 230 3.53 -24.59 -1.41
CA ILE A 230 2.27 -24.12 -0.81
C ILE A 230 1.08 -24.38 -1.76
N GLY A 231 1.29 -24.25 -3.07
CA GLY A 231 0.29 -24.56 -4.09
C GLY A 231 -0.02 -26.04 -4.26
N GLY A 232 0.71 -26.94 -3.59
CA GLY A 232 0.56 -28.40 -3.74
C GLY A 232 1.31 -28.98 -4.95
N GLY A 233 2.27 -28.24 -5.51
CA GLY A 233 3.17 -28.76 -6.54
C GLY A 233 4.17 -29.76 -5.95
N ASP A 234 4.38 -30.87 -6.66
CA ASP A 234 5.36 -31.89 -6.26
C ASP A 234 6.79 -31.41 -6.55
N LEU A 235 7.58 -31.19 -5.49
CA LEU A 235 8.97 -30.75 -5.59
C LEU A 235 9.94 -31.88 -5.98
N GLU A 236 9.59 -33.15 -5.78
CA GLU A 236 10.48 -34.29 -6.08
C GLU A 236 10.68 -34.50 -7.57
N THR A 237 9.63 -34.27 -8.37
CA THR A 237 9.69 -34.34 -9.84
C THR A 237 10.61 -33.24 -10.43
N TRP A 238 10.83 -32.12 -9.73
CA TRP A 238 11.53 -30.94 -10.27
C TRP A 238 12.91 -30.65 -9.66
N ARG A 239 13.24 -31.22 -8.49
CA ARG A 239 14.61 -31.19 -7.94
C ARG A 239 15.58 -32.09 -8.70
N ASN A 240 15.04 -33.10 -9.39
CA ASN A 240 15.80 -34.10 -10.12
C ASN A 240 15.99 -33.78 -11.62
N ASN A 241 15.52 -32.59 -12.08
CA ASN A 241 15.63 -32.08 -13.45
C ASN A 241 16.17 -30.64 -13.48
#